data_AF-A0A0T7A652-F1
#
_entry.id   AF-A0A0T7A652-F1
#
_cell.length_a   1.000
_cell.length_b   1.000
_cell.length_c   1.000
_cell.angle_alpha   90.00
_cell.angle_beta   90.00
_cell.angle_gamma   90.00
#
_symmetry.space_group_name_H-M   'P 1'
#
loop_
_entity.id
_entity.type
_entity.pdbx_description
1 polymer ?
#
loop_
_entity_poly.entity_id
_entity_poly.type
_entity_poly.pdbx_seq_one_letter_code
_entity_poly.pdbx_strand_id
1 'polypeptide(L)'
;MFKGSSPYNSKDFKAAAETIRTYSGERLAALFEAPVVSGGSKASDSIEADRPTFDRLAAELGAYASVLSVAADRNPDVLGPDMRMKGGDATMGGPLAKRKAAAPDPMSMPAEHAFHTMLQVCTSCHAKFRVKSE
;
A
#
# COMPACT_ATOMS: atom_id res chain seq x y z
N MET A 1 11.15 -11.36 -3.19
CA MET A 1 11.26 -11.98 -1.86
C MET A 1 10.01 -12.77 -1.45
N PHE A 2 8.84 -12.17 -1.15
CA PHE A 2 7.66 -12.94 -0.67
C PHE A 2 7.15 -14.01 -1.65
N LYS A 3 7.14 -13.72 -2.96
CA LYS A 3 6.81 -14.68 -4.04
C LYS A 3 7.90 -15.76 -4.26
N GLY A 4 9.04 -15.68 -3.57
CA GLY A 4 10.18 -16.58 -3.81
C GLY A 4 10.97 -16.33 -5.10
N SER A 5 10.61 -15.31 -5.88
CA SER A 5 11.28 -14.98 -7.16
C SER A 5 12.63 -14.28 -7.01
N SER A 6 13.01 -13.88 -5.80
CA SER A 6 14.31 -13.30 -5.47
C SER A 6 14.69 -13.63 -4.03
N PRO A 7 15.99 -13.79 -3.72
CA PRO A 7 16.46 -13.98 -2.35
C PRO A 7 15.99 -12.87 -1.42
N TYR A 8 15.83 -13.21 -0.14
CA TYR A 8 15.57 -12.21 0.89
C TYR A 8 16.87 -11.48 1.25
N ASN A 9 16.77 -10.15 1.34
CA ASN A 9 17.79 -9.29 1.90
C ASN A 9 17.08 -8.26 2.78
N SER A 10 17.38 -8.26 4.07
CA SER A 10 16.69 -7.41 5.05
C SER A 10 16.98 -5.92 4.85
N LYS A 11 18.20 -5.57 4.45
CA LYS A 11 18.58 -4.19 4.13
C LYS A 11 17.79 -3.67 2.94
N ASP A 12 17.71 -4.47 1.87
CA ASP A 12 16.95 -4.09 0.67
C ASP A 12 15.45 -4.04 0.96
N PHE A 13 14.93 -4.97 1.77
CA PHE A 13 13.53 -4.97 2.18
C PHE A 13 13.18 -3.72 3.00
N LYS A 14 13.98 -3.40 4.01
CA LYS A 14 13.81 -2.20 4.84
C LYS A 14 13.91 -0.92 4.01
N ALA A 15 14.91 -0.82 3.12
CA ALA A 15 15.07 0.35 2.26
C ALA A 15 13.87 0.55 1.32
N ALA A 16 13.35 -0.54 0.74
CA ALA A 16 12.15 -0.48 -0.10
C ALA A 16 10.90 -0.10 0.69
N ALA A 17 10.68 -0.70 1.87
CA ALA A 17 9.55 -0.38 2.74
C ALA A 17 9.55 1.09 3.17
N GLU A 18 10.72 1.62 3.55
CA GLU A 18 10.86 3.01 3.96
C GLU A 18 10.68 3.99 2.79
N THR A 19 11.15 3.61 1.60
CA THR A 19 10.89 4.39 0.38
C THR A 19 9.39 4.49 0.13
N ILE A 20 8.65 3.38 0.17
CA ILE A 20 7.20 3.40 -0.04
C ILE A 20 6.51 4.26 1.02
N ARG A 21 6.88 4.09 2.29
CA ARG A 21 6.37 4.91 3.40
C ARG A 21 6.60 6.40 3.14
N THR A 22 7.80 6.78 2.76
CA THR A 22 8.20 8.18 2.51
C THR A 22 7.38 8.86 1.41
N TYR A 23 6.96 8.12 0.38
CA TYR A 23 6.24 8.65 -0.79
C TYR A 23 4.74 8.31 -0.79
N SER A 24 4.18 7.96 0.36
CA SER A 24 2.76 7.64 0.54
C SER A 24 2.06 8.67 1.43
N GLY A 25 0.77 8.48 1.73
CA GLY A 25 0.04 9.38 2.64
C GLY A 25 -0.14 10.80 2.09
N GLU A 26 0.00 11.78 2.97
CA GLU A 26 -0.15 13.20 2.66
C GLU A 26 0.81 13.66 1.55
N ARG A 27 2.04 13.15 1.53
CA ARG A 27 3.01 13.51 0.48
C ARG A 27 2.52 13.09 -0.90
N LEU A 28 1.93 11.90 -1.00
CA LEU A 28 1.31 11.45 -2.25
C LEU A 28 0.13 12.35 -2.62
N ALA A 29 -0.75 12.63 -1.65
CA ALA A 29 -1.95 13.42 -1.87
C ALA A 29 -1.64 14.85 -2.37
N ALA A 30 -0.57 15.45 -1.84
CA ALA A 30 -0.12 16.79 -2.22
C ALA A 30 0.38 16.88 -3.68
N LEU A 31 0.74 15.77 -4.33
CA LEU A 31 1.18 15.77 -5.74
C LEU A 31 0.01 15.93 -6.72
N PHE A 32 -1.24 15.88 -6.24
CA PHE A 32 -2.45 15.96 -7.06
C PHE A 32 -3.28 17.19 -6.70
N GLU A 33 -2.62 18.34 -6.51
CA GLU A 33 -3.28 19.65 -6.44
C GLU A 33 -3.81 20.09 -7.80
N ALA A 34 -4.82 20.95 -7.80
CA ALA A 34 -5.48 21.39 -9.04
C ALA A 34 -4.57 22.33 -9.87
N PRO A 35 -4.59 22.23 -11.21
CA PRO A 35 -5.32 21.25 -12.00
C PRO A 35 -4.64 19.88 -12.00
N VAL A 36 -5.40 18.83 -11.68
CA VAL A 36 -4.86 17.45 -11.54
C VAL A 36 -4.45 16.84 -12.89
N VAL A 37 -5.13 17.25 -13.96
CA VAL A 37 -4.88 16.75 -15.31
C VAL A 37 -3.78 17.59 -15.96
N SER A 38 -2.61 16.99 -16.14
CA SER A 38 -1.52 17.53 -16.95
C SER A 38 -1.31 16.66 -18.19
N GLY A 39 -0.85 17.27 -19.30
CA GLY A 39 -0.58 16.56 -20.54
C GLY A 39 0.38 15.37 -20.31
N GLY A 40 -0.03 14.18 -20.75
CA GLY A 40 0.74 12.93 -20.57
C GLY A 40 0.51 12.21 -19.23
N SER A 41 -0.23 12.81 -18.28
CA SER A 41 -0.61 12.15 -17.04
C SER A 41 -1.67 11.06 -17.27
N LYS A 42 -1.61 9.99 -16.46
CA LYS A 42 -2.66 8.97 -16.36
C LYS A 42 -3.61 9.22 -15.19
N ALA A 43 -3.47 10.35 -14.50
CA ALA A 43 -4.43 10.80 -13.49
C ALA A 43 -5.76 11.17 -14.14
N SER A 44 -6.86 10.70 -13.57
CA SER A 44 -8.21 11.11 -13.98
C SER A 44 -8.63 12.38 -13.23
N ASP A 45 -9.37 13.24 -13.92
CA ASP A 45 -10.14 14.36 -13.36
C ASP A 45 -11.06 13.97 -12.19
N SER A 46 -11.47 12.70 -12.11
CA SER A 46 -12.23 12.16 -10.97
C SER A 46 -11.53 12.31 -9.62
N ILE A 47 -10.21 12.51 -9.59
CA ILE A 47 -9.46 12.85 -8.36
C ILE A 47 -9.95 14.18 -7.79
N GLU A 48 -10.22 15.18 -8.63
CA GLU A 48 -10.76 16.47 -8.19
C GLU A 48 -12.23 16.33 -7.76
N ALA A 49 -13.02 15.61 -8.57
CA ALA A 49 -14.45 15.39 -8.29
C ALA A 49 -14.72 14.57 -7.01
N ASP A 50 -13.82 13.65 -6.64
CA ASP A 50 -13.93 12.80 -5.45
C ASP A 50 -12.62 12.83 -4.63
N ARG A 51 -12.16 14.06 -4.37
CA ARG A 51 -10.96 14.35 -3.58
C ARG A 51 -10.95 13.68 -2.20
N PRO A 52 -12.05 13.67 -1.42
CA PRO A 52 -12.07 13.01 -0.13
C PRO A 52 -11.76 11.51 -0.20
N THR A 53 -12.24 10.81 -1.24
CA THR A 53 -11.93 9.38 -1.42
C THR A 53 -10.48 9.17 -1.81
N PHE A 54 -9.91 10.05 -2.65
CA PHE A 54 -8.51 10.00 -3.03
C PHE A 54 -7.59 10.18 -1.81
N ASP A 55 -7.83 11.22 -1.01
CA ASP A 55 -7.04 11.52 0.19
C ASP A 55 -7.13 10.39 1.22
N ARG A 56 -8.33 9.80 1.40
CA ARG A 56 -8.49 8.63 2.27
C ARG A 56 -7.67 7.43 1.80
N LEU A 57 -7.68 7.12 0.50
CA LEU A 57 -6.88 6.01 -0.04
C LEU A 57 -5.38 6.29 0.06
N ALA A 58 -4.95 7.53 -0.14
CA ALA A 58 -3.55 7.94 0.05
C ALA A 58 -3.13 7.77 1.52
N ALA A 59 -3.96 8.21 2.47
CA ALA A 59 -3.73 8.03 3.90
C ALA A 59 -3.70 6.55 4.31
N GLU A 60 -4.61 5.73 3.80
CA GLU A 60 -4.60 4.27 4.00
C GLU A 60 -3.30 3.65 3.48
N LEU A 61 -2.84 4.05 2.29
CA LEU A 61 -1.56 3.58 1.75
C LEU A 61 -0.41 3.92 2.70
N GLY A 62 -0.39 5.14 3.25
CA GLY A 62 0.62 5.58 4.21
C GLY A 62 0.60 4.81 5.53
N ALA A 63 -0.58 4.49 6.04
CA ALA A 63 -0.73 3.67 7.23
C ALA A 63 -0.16 2.26 7.01
N TYR A 64 -0.56 1.58 5.94
CA TYR A 64 -0.05 0.22 5.64
C TYR A 64 1.44 0.21 5.28
N ALA A 65 1.95 1.25 4.60
CA ALA A 65 3.37 1.39 4.34
C ALA A 65 4.18 1.59 5.63
N SER A 66 3.62 2.31 6.61
CA SER A 66 4.23 2.46 7.94
C SER A 66 4.26 1.15 8.70
N VAL A 67 3.17 0.37 8.67
CA VAL A 67 3.14 -0.99 9.24
C VAL A 67 4.20 -1.89 8.59
N LEU A 68 4.32 -1.83 7.26
CA LEU A 68 5.34 -2.60 6.53
C LEU A 68 6.76 -2.21 6.93
N SER A 69 7.05 -0.91 7.08
CA SER A 69 8.38 -0.43 7.51
C SER A 69 8.71 -0.91 8.93
N VAL A 70 7.77 -0.81 9.88
CA VAL A 70 7.93 -1.35 11.24
C VAL A 70 8.09 -2.87 11.24
N ALA A 71 7.40 -3.60 10.36
CA ALA A 71 7.61 -5.03 10.20
C ALA A 71 8.99 -5.37 9.63
N ALA A 72 9.50 -4.57 8.69
CA ALA A 72 10.86 -4.75 8.15
C ALA A 72 11.94 -4.55 9.22
N ASP A 73 11.77 -3.56 10.10
CA ASP A 73 12.72 -3.28 11.21
C ASP A 73 12.88 -4.44 12.18
N ARG A 74 11.82 -5.23 12.37
CA ARG A 74 11.80 -6.34 13.34
C ARG A 74 12.40 -7.63 12.81
N ASN A 75 12.73 -7.71 11.51
CA ASN A 75 13.06 -8.97 10.84
C ASN A 75 14.39 -8.92 10.07
N PRO A 76 15.55 -8.83 10.77
CA PRO A 76 16.83 -8.52 10.13
C PRO A 76 17.52 -9.70 9.42
N ASP A 77 17.19 -10.96 9.73
CA ASP A 77 18.10 -12.06 9.36
C ASP A 77 17.54 -12.98 8.26
N VAL A 78 16.29 -13.42 8.41
CA VAL A 78 15.67 -14.40 7.50
C VAL A 78 14.20 -14.10 7.25
N LEU A 79 13.70 -14.49 6.07
CA LEU A 79 12.27 -14.47 5.77
C LEU A 79 11.56 -15.64 6.47
N GLY A 80 11.29 -15.47 7.77
CA GLY A 80 10.72 -16.50 8.64
C GLY A 80 9.20 -16.70 8.47
N PRO A 81 8.63 -17.78 9.06
CA PRO A 81 7.19 -18.03 9.05
C PRO A 81 6.34 -16.93 9.71
N ASP A 82 6.91 -16.20 10.65
CA ASP A 82 6.33 -15.05 11.36
C ASP A 82 6.15 -13.82 10.46
N MET A 83 6.97 -13.70 9.42
CA MET A 83 6.79 -12.67 8.38
C MET A 83 5.70 -13.04 7.37
N ARG A 84 5.28 -14.31 7.33
CA ARG A 84 4.32 -14.79 6.33
C ARG A 84 2.90 -14.47 6.71
N MET A 85 2.08 -14.23 5.69
CA MET A 85 0.64 -14.16 5.87
C MET A 85 0.13 -15.56 6.24
N LYS A 86 -0.65 -15.67 7.32
CA LYS A 86 -1.24 -16.94 7.73
C LYS A 86 -2.41 -17.29 6.80
N GLY A 87 -2.51 -18.57 6.42
CA GLY A 87 -3.63 -19.09 5.63
C GLY A 87 -4.94 -18.98 6.41
N GLY A 88 -5.66 -17.88 6.21
CA GLY A 88 -6.82 -17.46 6.99
C GLY A 88 -6.96 -15.94 7.06
N ASP A 89 -5.83 -15.24 7.05
CA ASP A 89 -5.74 -13.77 6.95
C ASP A 89 -5.79 -13.27 5.51
N ALA A 90 -5.66 -14.18 4.54
CA ALA A 90 -5.88 -13.96 3.12
C ALA A 90 -7.36 -13.69 2.83
N THR A 91 -7.93 -12.67 3.47
CA THR A 91 -9.12 -12.00 3.00
C THR A 91 -8.74 -11.24 1.73
N MET A 92 -8.54 -11.99 0.64
CA MET A 92 -8.70 -11.52 -0.72
C MET A 92 -10.19 -11.25 -0.89
N GLY A 93 -10.64 -10.17 -0.26
CA GLY A 93 -12.01 -9.75 -0.28
C GLY A 93 -12.39 -9.42 -1.70
N GLY A 94 -13.30 -10.19 -2.28
CA GLY A 94 -13.98 -9.83 -3.52
C GLY A 94 -14.62 -8.44 -3.41
N PRO A 95 -15.20 -7.91 -4.50
CA PRO A 95 -15.68 -6.53 -4.59
C PRO A 95 -16.71 -6.07 -3.52
N LEU A 96 -17.17 -6.97 -2.64
CA LEU A 96 -18.14 -6.74 -1.56
C LEU A 96 -17.58 -6.91 -0.13
N ALA A 97 -16.29 -7.25 0.03
CA ALA A 97 -15.71 -7.37 1.36
C ALA A 97 -15.55 -5.99 2.00
N LYS A 98 -16.35 -5.72 3.04
CA LYS A 98 -16.23 -4.49 3.84
C LYS A 98 -14.86 -4.49 4.54
N ARG A 99 -13.94 -3.64 4.08
CA ARG A 99 -12.68 -3.39 4.80
C ARG A 99 -13.03 -2.82 6.17
N LYS A 100 -12.48 -3.40 7.25
CA LYS A 100 -12.54 -2.75 8.56
C LYS A 100 -11.72 -1.47 8.48
N ALA A 101 -12.36 -0.35 8.78
CA ALA A 101 -11.83 1.01 8.62
C ALA A 101 -10.76 1.42 9.64
N ALA A 102 -10.30 0.51 10.51
CA ALA A 102 -9.26 0.79 11.47
C ALA A 102 -7.89 0.44 10.87
N ALA A 103 -6.94 1.37 10.97
CA ALA A 103 -5.54 1.06 10.71
C ALA A 103 -5.14 -0.15 11.59
N PRO A 104 -4.57 -1.22 11.01
CA PRO A 104 -4.20 -2.39 11.81
C PRO A 104 -3.12 -2.00 12.81
N ASP A 105 -3.12 -2.65 13.97
CA ASP A 105 -2.01 -2.51 14.92
C ASP A 105 -0.69 -2.90 14.23
N PRO A 106 0.27 -1.96 14.08
CA PRO A 106 1.53 -2.22 13.39
C PRO A 106 2.33 -3.36 14.00
N MET A 107 2.13 -3.61 15.30
CA MET A 107 2.88 -4.63 16.02
C MET A 107 2.36 -6.05 15.80
N SER A 108 1.09 -6.22 15.43
CA SER A 108 0.46 -7.54 15.30
C SER A 108 0.45 -8.10 13.87
N MET A 109 0.72 -7.27 12.85
CA MET A 109 0.62 -7.68 11.45
C MET A 109 1.95 -8.23 10.88
N PRO A 110 1.95 -9.44 10.29
CA PRO A 110 3.09 -9.96 9.54
C PRO A 110 3.47 -9.07 8.35
N ALA A 111 4.75 -9.04 7.99
CA ALA A 111 5.27 -8.22 6.90
C ALA A 111 4.59 -8.52 5.55
N GLU A 112 4.39 -9.79 5.22
CA GLU A 112 3.69 -10.20 3.99
C GLU A 112 2.23 -9.76 3.99
N HIS A 113 1.56 -9.83 5.14
CA HIS A 113 0.18 -9.36 5.26
C HIS A 113 0.11 -7.84 5.02
N ALA A 114 0.94 -7.06 5.70
CA ALA A 114 1.01 -5.60 5.50
C ALA A 114 1.29 -5.24 4.03
N PHE A 115 2.21 -5.96 3.39
CA PHE A 115 2.54 -5.79 1.97
C PHE A 115 1.33 -6.05 1.07
N HIS A 116 0.61 -7.15 1.28
CA HIS A 116 -0.56 -7.46 0.46
C HIS A 116 -1.72 -6.48 0.66
N THR A 117 -1.99 -6.03 1.88
CA THR A 117 -3.04 -5.02 2.12
C THR A 117 -2.68 -3.68 1.49
N MET A 118 -1.40 -3.28 1.55
CA MET A 118 -0.89 -2.12 0.83
C MET A 118 -1.13 -2.24 -0.69
N LEU A 119 -0.84 -3.40 -1.29
CA LEU A 119 -1.11 -3.64 -2.72
C LEU A 119 -2.61 -3.57 -3.07
N GLN A 120 -3.49 -3.98 -2.15
CA GLN A 120 -4.94 -3.84 -2.34
C GLN A 120 -5.37 -2.36 -2.35
N VAL A 121 -4.71 -1.48 -1.59
CA VAL A 121 -4.93 -0.02 -1.67
C VAL A 121 -4.46 0.52 -3.02
N CYS A 122 -3.27 0.12 -3.50
CA CYS A 122 -2.79 0.48 -4.84
C CYS A 122 -3.79 0.09 -5.93
N THR A 123 -4.34 -1.13 -5.84
CA THR A 123 -5.33 -1.66 -6.79
C THR A 123 -6.62 -0.84 -6.75
N SER A 124 -7.15 -0.56 -5.56
CA SER A 124 -8.39 0.22 -5.41
C SER A 124 -8.24 1.66 -5.87
N CYS A 125 -7.12 2.32 -5.57
CA CYS A 125 -6.85 3.68 -6.02
C CYS A 125 -6.74 3.73 -7.55
N HIS A 126 -5.95 2.85 -8.15
CA HIS A 126 -5.80 2.81 -9.61
C HIS A 126 -7.07 2.42 -10.34
N ALA A 127 -7.92 1.57 -9.77
CA ALA A 127 -9.21 1.20 -10.39
C ALA A 127 -10.18 2.39 -10.50
N LYS A 128 -10.06 3.38 -9.60
CA LYS A 128 -10.94 4.55 -9.55
C LYS A 128 -10.35 5.79 -10.22
N PHE A 129 -9.05 6.04 -10.01
CA PHE A 129 -8.44 7.35 -10.29
C PHE A 129 -7.38 7.34 -11.38
N ARG A 130 -7.02 6.16 -11.93
CA ARG A 130 -6.10 6.06 -13.07
C ARG A 130 -6.91 5.81 -14.34
N VAL A 131 -6.70 6.62 -15.37
CA VAL A 131 -7.33 6.40 -16.68
C VAL A 131 -6.96 5.01 -17.19
N LYS A 132 -7.95 4.27 -17.72
CA LYS A 132 -7.68 2.98 -18.36
C LYS A 132 -6.92 3.25 -19.66
N SER A 133 -5.91 2.44 -19.93
CA SER A 133 -5.35 2.38 -21.28
C SER A 133 -6.43 1.83 -22.21
N GLU A 134 -6.64 2.47 -23.35
CA GLU A 134 -7.43 1.94 -24.47
C GLU A 134 -6.79 0.66 -25.04
#